data_AF-A0A3D5SQ21-F1
#
_entry.id   AF-A0A3D5SQ21-F1
#
_cell.length_a   1.000
_cell.length_b   1.000
_cell.length_c   1.000
_cell.angle_alpha   90.00
_cell.angle_beta   90.00
_cell.angle_gamma   90.00
#
_symmetry.space_group_name_H-M   'P 1'
#
loop_
_entity.id
_entity.type
_entity.pdbx_description
1 polymer ?
#
loop_
_entity_poly.entity_id
_entity_poly.type
_entity_poly.pdbx_seq_one_letter_code
_entity_poly.pdbx_strand_id
1 'polypeptide(L)' 'MIDESLLAKVTSLSPADRLELIGAVWDTLSPADIPVTDAERALLDARLADMERNPNDQSPWPEVKARLERLLR' A
#
# COMPACT_ATOMS: atom_id res chain seq x y z
N MET A 1 14.17 -11.50 -8.84
CA MET A 1 13.07 -12.50 -8.75
C MET A 1 13.08 -13.07 -7.35
N ILE A 2 11.90 -13.28 -6.75
CA ILE A 2 11.81 -13.92 -5.42
C ILE A 2 12.09 -15.42 -5.56
N ASP A 3 12.76 -15.98 -4.56
CA ASP A 3 13.05 -17.40 -4.48
C ASP A 3 11.76 -18.25 -4.44
N GLU A 4 11.66 -19.26 -5.31
CA GLU A 4 10.47 -20.10 -5.44
C GLU A 4 10.18 -20.93 -4.18
N SER A 5 11.23 -21.39 -3.49
CA SER A 5 11.10 -22.17 -2.26
C SER A 5 10.59 -21.32 -1.10
N LEU A 6 11.04 -20.06 -1.02
CA LEU A 6 10.53 -19.08 -0.07
C LEU A 6 9.05 -18.79 -0.33
N LEU A 7 8.68 -18.56 -1.59
CA LEU A 7 7.28 -18.31 -1.95
C LEU A 7 6.39 -19.49 -1.57
N ALA A 8 6.80 -20.73 -1.89
CA ALA A 8 6.06 -21.94 -1.51
C ALA A 8 5.84 -22.00 0.01
N LYS A 9 6.87 -21.73 0.81
CA LYS A 9 6.76 -21.73 2.28
C LYS A 9 5.79 -20.67 2.78
N VAL A 10 5.88 -19.43 2.30
CA VAL A 10 4.95 -18.34 2.69
C VAL A 10 3.52 -18.66 2.27
N THR A 11 3.32 -19.27 1.10
CA THR A 11 1.99 -19.65 0.63
C THR A 11 1.37 -20.83 1.38
N SER A 12 2.18 -21.68 2.02
CA SER A 12 1.69 -22.76 2.90
C SER A 12 1.19 -22.29 4.27
N LEU A 13 1.53 -21.05 4.66
CA LEU A 13 1.06 -20.47 5.92
C LEU A 13 -0.45 -20.22 5.91
N SER A 14 -1.05 -20.25 7.09
CA SER A 14 -2.42 -19.77 7.26
C SER A 14 -2.51 -18.28 6.87
N PRO A 15 -3.69 -17.78 6.48
CA PRO A 15 -3.85 -16.36 6.15
C PRO A 15 -3.43 -15.43 7.30
N ALA A 16 -3.68 -15.83 8.55
CA ALA A 16 -3.30 -15.05 9.73
C ALA A 16 -1.78 -14.97 9.89
N ASP A 17 -1.09 -16.12 9.85
CA ASP A 17 0.37 -16.16 9.99
C ASP A 17 1.07 -15.44 8.83
N ARG A 18 0.48 -15.48 7.62
CA ARG A 18 1.00 -14.74 6.48
C ARG A 18 0.90 -13.23 6.70
N LEU A 19 -0.22 -12.74 7.24
CA LEU A 19 -0.37 -11.32 7.55
C LEU A 19 0.59 -10.88 8.66
N GLU A 20 0.77 -11.71 9.69
CA GLU A 20 1.76 -11.46 10.74
C GLU A 20 3.18 -11.37 10.16
N LEU A 21 3.56 -12.31 9.29
CA LEU A 21 4.85 -12.30 8.61
C LEU A 21 5.04 -11.04 7.75
N ILE A 22 4.01 -10.62 7.00
CA ILE A 22 4.07 -9.39 6.20
C ILE A 22 4.36 -8.19 7.10
N GLY A 23 3.67 -8.07 8.23
CA GLY A 23 3.92 -6.99 9.20
C GLY A 23 5.33 -7.05 9.77
N ALA A 24 5.77 -8.22 10.24
CA ALA A 24 7.10 -8.39 10.81
C ALA A 24 8.22 -8.06 9.81
N VAL A 25 8.09 -8.48 8.55
CA VAL A 25 9.05 -8.15 7.49
C VAL A 25 9.00 -6.65 7.17
N TRP A 26 7.80 -6.07 7.11
CA TRP A 26 7.62 -4.64 6.86
C TRP A 26 8.34 -3.78 7.91
N ASP A 27 8.25 -4.17 9.19
CA ASP A 27 8.91 -3.47 10.30
C ASP A 27 10.44 -3.55 10.26
N THR A 28 11.02 -4.46 9.47
CA THR A 28 12.47 -4.51 9.26
C THR A 28 12.98 -3.47 8.28
N LEU A 29 12.09 -2.86 7.47
CA LEU A 29 12.46 -1.91 6.44
C LEU A 29 12.55 -0.49 7.00
N SER A 30 13.55 0.25 6.57
CA SER A 30 13.70 1.68 6.84
C SER A 30 13.49 2.49 5.55
N PRO A 31 13.10 3.77 5.65
CA PRO A 31 13.02 4.66 4.49
C PRO A 31 14.35 4.82 3.74
N ALA A 32 15.49 4.52 4.39
CA ALA A 32 16.80 4.60 3.78
C ALA A 32 17.10 3.39 2.86
N ASP A 33 16.44 2.26 3.07
CA ASP A 33 16.63 1.04 2.25
C ASP A 33 16.04 1.23 0.85
N ILE A 34 14.96 2.00 0.75
CA ILE A 34 14.29 2.35 -0.51
C ILE A 34 13.93 3.84 -0.47
N PRO A 35 14.91 4.72 -0.75
CA PRO A 35 14.69 6.17 -0.66
C PRO A 35 13.73 6.64 -1.75
N VAL A 36 12.79 7.49 -1.37
CA VAL A 36 11.89 8.19 -2.30
C VAL A 36 12.72 9.16 -3.15
N THR A 37 12.65 9.00 -4.47
CA THR A 37 13.35 9.86 -5.42
C THR A 37 12.79 11.28 -5.39
N ASP A 38 13.59 12.26 -5.83
CA ASP A 38 13.14 13.64 -5.89
C ASP A 38 11.92 13.83 -6.81
N ALA A 39 11.84 13.04 -7.89
CA ALA A 39 10.70 13.05 -8.80
C ALA A 39 9.41 12.53 -8.14
N GLU A 40 9.50 11.44 -7.37
CA GLU A 40 8.36 10.91 -6.62
C GLU A 40 7.93 11.86 -5.51
N ARG A 41 8.89 12.48 -4.81
CA ARG A 41 8.62 13.50 -3.78
C ARG A 41 7.87 14.69 -4.37
N ALA A 42 8.36 15.24 -5.49
CA ALA A 42 7.71 16.35 -6.18
C ALA A 42 6.28 15.99 -6.63
N LEU A 43 6.05 14.75 -7.08
CA LEU A 43 4.71 14.26 -7.42
C LEU A 43 3.79 14.21 -6.19
N LEU A 44 4.28 13.72 -5.06
CA LEU A 44 3.52 13.66 -3.82
C LEU A 44 3.16 15.07 -3.32
N ASP A 45 4.13 15.98 -3.31
CA ASP A 45 3.93 17.38 -2.90
C ASP A 45 2.87 18.06 -3.79
N ALA A 46 2.93 17.85 -5.10
CA ALA A 46 1.95 18.37 -6.04
C ALA A 46 0.54 17.82 -5.77
N ARG A 47 0.40 16.52 -5.48
CA ARG A 47 -0.89 15.89 -5.17
C ARG A 47 -1.46 16.35 -3.83
N LEU A 48 -0.62 16.56 -2.82
CA LEU A 48 -1.05 17.11 -1.53
C LEU A 48 -1.57 18.54 -1.68
N ALA A 49 -0.83 19.39 -2.40
CA ALA A 49 -1.27 20.77 -2.67
C ALA A 49 -2.57 20.82 -3.50
N ASP A 50 -2.75 19.89 -4.44
CA ASP A 50 -4.00 19.78 -5.20
C ASP A 50 -5.17 19.36 -4.31
N MET A 51 -4.96 18.36 -3.44
CA MET A 51 -5.95 17.89 -2.48
C MET A 51 -6.43 19.01 -1.52
N GLU A 52 -5.51 19.87 -1.08
CA GLU A 52 -5.81 21.03 -0.23
C GLU A 52 -6.60 22.11 -0.98
N ARG A 53 -6.28 22.36 -2.26
CA ARG A 53 -6.96 23.36 -3.09
C ARG A 53 -8.35 22.90 -3.54
N ASN A 54 -8.54 21.58 -3.71
CA ASN A 54 -9.76 20.98 -4.22
C ASN A 54 -10.39 20.01 -3.20
N PRO A 55 -10.86 20.50 -2.03
CA PRO A 55 -11.39 19.62 -0.98
C PRO A 55 -12.63 18.83 -1.42
N ASN A 56 -13.38 19.32 -2.42
CA ASN A 56 -14.57 18.65 -2.94
C ASN A 56 -14.27 17.49 -3.91
N ASP A 57 -13.02 17.33 -4.36
CA ASP A 57 -12.62 16.23 -5.26
C ASP A 57 -12.34 14.93 -4.48
N GLN A 58 -12.41 15.00 -3.15
CA GLN A 58 -12.19 13.86 -2.26
C GLN A 58 -13.49 13.09 -2.04
N SER A 59 -13.39 11.77 -1.91
CA SER A 59 -14.51 10.91 -1.48
C SER A 59 -14.19 10.30 -0.12
N PRO A 60 -15.12 10.33 0.86
CA PRO A 60 -14.96 9.60 2.11
C PRO A 60 -14.70 8.11 1.85
N TRP A 61 -13.78 7.52 2.61
CA TRP A 61 -13.43 6.10 2.46
C TRP A 61 -14.65 5.15 2.50
N PRO A 62 -15.67 5.35 3.36
CA PRO A 62 -16.87 4.49 3.33
C PRO A 62 -17.59 4.48 1.97
N GLU A 63 -17.66 5.62 1.28
CA GLU A 63 -18.30 5.73 -0.04
C GLU A 63 -17.46 5.03 -1.12
N VAL A 64 -16.14 5.22 -1.08
CA VAL A 64 -15.20 4.55 -1.99
C VAL A 64 -15.29 3.03 -1.81
N LYS A 65 -15.26 2.56 -0.56
CA LYS A 65 -15.37 1.14 -0.22
C LYS A 65 -16.67 0.54 -0.73
N ALA A 66 -17.81 1.19 -0.46
CA ALA A 66 -19.12 0.73 -0.95
C ALA A 66 -19.17 0.66 -2.48
N ARG A 67 -18.56 1.63 -3.18
CA ARG A 67 -18.42 1.61 -4.65
C ARG A 67 -17.59 0.43 -5.13
N LEU A 68 -16.46 0.14 -4.50
CA LEU A 68 -15.58 -0.98 -4.85
C LEU A 68 -16.25 -2.34 -4.61
N GLU A 69 -16.92 -2.51 -3.47
CA GLU A 69 -17.65 -3.75 -3.16
C GLU A 69 -18.78 -4.04 -4.17
N ARG A 70 -19.41 -3.01 -4.73
CA ARG A 70 -20.40 -3.17 -5.80
C ARG A 70 -19.78 -3.59 -7.12
N LEU A 71 -18.56 -3.15 -7.43
CA LEU A 71 -17.84 -3.49 -8.66
C LEU A 71 -17.25 -4.91 -8.66
N LEU A 72 -17.01 -5.46 -7.46
CA LEU A 72 -16.44 -6.80 -7.26
C LEU A 72 -17.50 -7.91 -7.11
N ARG A 73 -18.78 -7.58 -7.30
CA ARG A 73 -19.89 -8.54 -7.41
C ARG A 73 -20.23 -8.78 -8.88
#